data_AF-A0A376RKH3-F1
#
_entry.id   AF-A0A376RKH3-F1
#
_cell.length_a   1.000
_cell.length_b   1.000
_cell.length_c   1.000
_cell.angle_alpha   90.00
_cell.angle_beta   90.00
_cell.angle_gamma   90.00
#
_symmetry.space_group_name_H-M   'P 1'
#
loop_
_entity.id
_entity.type
_entity.pdbx_description
1 polymer ?
#
loop_
_entity_poly.entity_id
_entity_poly.type
_entity_poly.pdbx_seq_one_letter_code
_entity_poly.pdbx_strand_id
1 'polypeptide(L)'
;MLTFDDGYQSFYTRVFPILQAFQWPAVWAPVGSWVDTPADEQVKFGDEMVDREYFATWQQVREVARSPLVEVASHTWNSHYGIQANATGSLLPVYVNRAYFTDHARYETAAEYRERIRLDAVKMTEYLRTKAKVNPHVFVWPYGEANGIAIEELKKLGYDMFFTLESGLANASQLDSIPRVLIANNPSLKEFAQQIITVQEKSSQRIMHIDLDYVYDENRQQMDRNIDVLIQRVKDMQISTVYLQAFADPDGDGLVKEVWFPNRLLPMKADIFSRVAWQLRTRSGVNIYAWMPVLSWDLDPTLTRVKYLPTGEKKAQIHPEQYRRLSPFDDKVRAQVGMLYEDLAGHAAFDGLLFHDDALLSDYEDASAPAITAYQQAGFSGSLSEIRQNPEQFKQWTRFKSRALTDFTLELSARVKAIRGPHIKTARNIFALPVIQPESEAWFAQNYADFLKSYDWTAIMAMPYLEGVAEKSADQWLIQLTNQIKNIPQAKDKSILELQAQNWQKNGQHQAISSQQLAHWMSLLQLNGVKNYGYYPDNFLHNQPEIDLIRPEFSTAWYPKND
;
A
#
# COMPACT_ATOMS: atom_id res chain seq x y z
N MET A 1 2.19 -23.95 -11.72
CA MET A 1 3.33 -24.45 -10.93
C MET A 1 2.77 -24.95 -9.60
N LEU A 2 3.17 -26.15 -9.15
CA LEU A 2 2.79 -26.66 -7.82
C LEU A 2 3.92 -26.30 -6.84
N THR A 3 3.59 -25.67 -5.71
CA THR A 3 4.59 -25.26 -4.71
C THR A 3 4.19 -25.79 -3.34
N PHE A 4 5.17 -26.30 -2.59
CA PHE A 4 4.99 -26.82 -1.23
C PHE A 4 6.02 -26.17 -0.31
N ASP A 5 5.56 -25.63 0.81
CA ASP A 5 6.39 -24.82 1.70
C ASP A 5 6.87 -25.64 2.92
N ASP A 6 7.64 -25.00 3.80
CA ASP A 6 8.08 -25.42 5.13
C ASP A 6 9.06 -26.61 5.22
N GLY A 7 9.02 -27.58 4.31
CA GLY A 7 9.89 -28.75 4.40
C GLY A 7 9.31 -29.90 5.22
N TYR A 8 7.98 -30.02 5.29
CA TYR A 8 7.34 -31.14 5.99
C TYR A 8 7.73 -32.52 5.41
N GLN A 9 7.87 -33.53 6.28
CA GLN A 9 8.11 -34.92 5.87
C GLN A 9 6.96 -35.49 5.02
N SER A 10 5.76 -34.92 5.14
CA SER A 10 4.60 -35.27 4.31
C SER A 10 4.85 -35.00 2.82
N PHE A 11 5.68 -34.01 2.46
CA PHE A 11 6.08 -33.80 1.07
C PHE A 11 6.80 -35.04 0.54
N TYR A 12 7.82 -35.51 1.26
CA TYR A 12 8.59 -36.69 0.87
C TYR A 12 7.77 -37.98 0.85
N THR A 13 6.95 -38.21 1.89
CA THR A 13 6.25 -39.48 2.08
C THR A 13 4.91 -39.60 1.34
N ARG A 14 4.29 -38.48 0.97
CA ARG A 14 2.94 -38.46 0.37
C ARG A 14 2.90 -37.73 -0.98
N VAL A 15 3.47 -36.53 -1.06
CA VAL A 15 3.41 -35.70 -2.29
C VAL A 15 4.36 -36.23 -3.36
N PHE A 16 5.64 -36.46 -3.01
CA PHE A 16 6.68 -36.85 -3.94
C PHE A 16 6.36 -38.14 -4.73
N PRO A 17 5.81 -39.21 -4.12
CA PRO A 17 5.37 -40.39 -4.87
C PRO A 17 4.28 -40.09 -5.91
N ILE A 18 3.36 -39.15 -5.63
CA ILE A 18 2.32 -38.73 -6.58
C ILE A 18 2.95 -37.96 -7.75
N LEU A 19 3.87 -37.04 -7.45
CA LEU A 19 4.61 -36.29 -8.48
C LEU A 19 5.39 -37.25 -9.39
N GLN A 20 6.02 -38.29 -8.83
CA GLN A 20 6.71 -39.33 -9.60
C GLN A 20 5.74 -40.13 -10.47
N ALA A 21 4.59 -40.53 -9.92
CA ALA A 21 3.58 -41.30 -10.67
C ALA A 21 3.03 -40.50 -11.88
N PHE A 22 2.87 -39.18 -11.73
CA PHE A 22 2.35 -38.32 -12.79
C PHE A 22 3.40 -37.59 -13.62
N GLN A 23 4.68 -37.72 -13.27
CA GLN A 23 5.79 -36.95 -13.86
C GLN A 23 5.52 -35.43 -13.82
N TRP A 24 4.96 -34.94 -12.72
CA TRP A 24 4.60 -33.53 -12.55
C TRP A 24 5.73 -32.75 -11.87
N PRO A 25 6.13 -31.59 -12.41
CA PRO A 25 7.11 -30.74 -11.78
C PRO A 25 6.51 -29.96 -10.60
N ALA A 26 7.32 -29.73 -9.56
CA ALA A 26 6.94 -28.92 -8.41
C ALA A 26 8.14 -28.14 -7.83
N VAL A 27 7.84 -27.21 -6.93
CA VAL A 27 8.81 -26.53 -6.07
C VAL A 27 8.60 -27.00 -4.63
N TRP A 28 9.69 -27.24 -3.91
CA TRP A 28 9.67 -27.51 -2.47
C TRP A 28 10.60 -26.54 -1.75
N ALA A 29 10.07 -25.78 -0.80
CA ALA A 29 10.78 -24.72 -0.10
C ALA A 29 10.93 -25.04 1.40
N PRO A 30 11.95 -25.81 1.80
CA PRO A 30 12.22 -26.08 3.21
C PRO A 30 12.82 -24.88 3.94
N VAL A 31 12.53 -24.75 5.24
CA VAL A 31 13.32 -23.92 6.16
C VAL A 31 14.56 -24.73 6.58
N GLY A 32 15.75 -24.13 6.41
CA GLY A 32 17.02 -24.83 6.58
C GLY A 32 17.21 -25.44 7.98
N SER A 33 16.98 -24.65 9.02
CA SER A 33 17.14 -25.05 10.43
C SER A 33 16.16 -26.13 10.86
N TRP A 34 14.92 -26.09 10.34
CA TRP A 34 13.92 -27.11 10.65
C TRP A 34 14.35 -28.47 10.13
N VAL A 35 14.82 -28.54 8.88
CA VAL A 35 15.34 -29.77 8.27
C VAL A 35 16.67 -30.22 8.91
N ASP A 36 17.50 -29.27 9.37
CA ASP A 36 18.79 -29.54 10.03
C ASP A 36 18.65 -29.97 11.50
N THR A 37 17.45 -29.92 12.09
CA THR A 37 17.20 -30.35 13.47
C THR A 37 17.63 -31.81 13.67
N PRO A 38 18.40 -32.14 14.72
CA PRO A 38 18.77 -33.52 15.06
C PRO A 38 17.57 -34.46 15.19
N ALA A 39 17.78 -35.76 14.99
CA ALA A 39 16.70 -36.75 14.97
C ALA A 39 16.05 -36.96 16.36
N ASP A 40 16.79 -36.64 17.43
CA ASP A 40 16.43 -36.78 18.83
C ASP A 40 15.97 -35.46 19.48
N GLU A 41 15.84 -34.38 18.70
CA GLU A 41 15.39 -33.07 19.17
C GLU A 41 14.07 -32.65 18.51
N GLN A 42 13.26 -31.90 19.25
CA GLN A 42 12.06 -31.25 18.69
C GLN A 42 12.44 -30.06 17.80
N VAL A 43 11.64 -29.82 16.75
CA VAL A 43 11.83 -28.69 15.84
C VAL A 43 11.22 -27.43 16.45
N LYS A 44 11.96 -26.33 16.43
CA LYS A 44 11.45 -25.00 16.81
C LYS A 44 10.65 -24.39 15.64
N PHE A 45 9.34 -24.67 15.60
CA PHE A 45 8.41 -24.16 14.59
C PHE A 45 7.78 -22.85 15.06
N GLY A 46 8.37 -21.72 14.65
CA GLY A 46 8.03 -20.42 15.19
C GLY A 46 8.39 -20.34 16.68
N ASP A 47 7.37 -20.15 17.52
CA ASP A 47 7.50 -20.10 18.98
C ASP A 47 7.16 -21.43 19.67
N GLU A 48 6.81 -22.46 18.90
CA GLU A 48 6.42 -23.78 19.41
C GLU A 48 7.52 -24.83 19.19
N MET A 49 7.58 -25.83 20.07
CA MET A 49 8.39 -27.03 19.89
C MET A 49 7.49 -28.16 19.40
N VAL A 50 7.82 -28.74 18.24
CA VAL A 50 7.01 -29.79 17.62
C VAL A 50 7.83 -31.03 17.32
N ASP A 51 7.17 -32.17 17.21
CA ASP A 51 7.83 -33.45 17.04
C ASP A 51 8.66 -33.50 15.74
N ARG A 52 9.83 -34.16 15.83
CA ARG A 52 10.80 -34.20 14.74
C ARG A 52 10.24 -34.80 13.44
N GLU A 53 9.29 -35.72 13.55
CA GLU A 53 8.68 -36.46 12.44
C GLU A 53 7.76 -35.60 11.55
N TYR A 54 7.41 -34.38 11.98
CA TYR A 54 6.69 -33.47 11.10
C TYR A 54 7.57 -32.97 9.93
N PHE A 55 8.88 -32.85 10.13
CA PHE A 55 9.80 -32.22 9.18
C PHE A 55 10.73 -33.21 8.50
N ALA A 56 11.11 -32.89 7.27
CA ALA A 56 12.01 -33.72 6.51
C ALA A 56 13.44 -33.74 7.11
N THR A 57 14.26 -34.65 6.60
CA THR A 57 15.71 -34.70 6.86
C THR A 57 16.49 -34.29 5.61
N TRP A 58 17.76 -33.89 5.77
CA TRP A 58 18.63 -33.64 4.62
C TRP A 58 18.80 -34.85 3.69
N GLN A 59 18.67 -36.08 4.21
CA GLN A 59 18.68 -37.28 3.38
C GLN A 59 17.46 -37.30 2.44
N GLN A 60 16.27 -37.03 2.96
CA GLN A 60 15.04 -36.96 2.17
C GLN A 60 15.08 -35.80 1.17
N VAL A 61 15.57 -34.62 1.56
CA VAL A 61 15.75 -33.48 0.65
C VAL A 61 16.72 -33.83 -0.49
N ARG A 62 17.85 -34.49 -0.19
CA ARG A 62 18.82 -34.93 -1.21
C ARG A 62 18.21 -35.97 -2.16
N GLU A 63 17.37 -36.86 -1.67
CA GLU A 63 16.69 -37.85 -2.51
C GLU A 63 15.71 -37.19 -3.47
N VAL A 64 14.90 -36.25 -2.97
CA VAL A 64 14.00 -35.43 -3.80
C VAL A 64 14.80 -34.65 -4.85
N ALA A 65 15.89 -34.00 -4.45
CA ALA A 65 16.73 -33.18 -5.34
C ALA A 65 17.44 -33.97 -6.44
N ARG A 66 17.63 -35.29 -6.29
CA ARG A 66 18.16 -36.15 -7.36
C ARG A 66 17.15 -36.40 -8.47
N SER A 67 15.86 -36.23 -8.18
CA SER A 67 14.82 -36.27 -9.19
C SER A 67 14.79 -34.95 -9.95
N PRO A 68 14.67 -34.96 -11.29
CA PRO A 68 14.52 -33.73 -12.07
C PRO A 68 13.12 -33.08 -11.90
N LEU A 69 12.22 -33.69 -11.12
CA LEU A 69 10.85 -33.24 -10.96
C LEU A 69 10.68 -32.10 -9.94
N VAL A 70 11.62 -31.92 -9.02
CA VAL A 70 11.43 -30.99 -7.90
C VAL A 70 12.58 -29.99 -7.81
N GLU A 71 12.26 -28.72 -7.97
CA GLU A 71 13.15 -27.61 -7.65
C GLU A 71 13.17 -27.42 -6.13
N VAL A 72 14.36 -27.44 -5.52
CA VAL A 72 14.52 -27.19 -4.08
C VAL A 72 14.83 -25.71 -3.86
N ALA A 73 13.81 -24.98 -3.42
CA ALA A 73 13.88 -23.55 -3.13
C ALA A 73 14.40 -23.28 -1.71
N SER A 74 14.71 -22.02 -1.44
CA SER A 74 14.98 -21.53 -0.09
C SER A 74 13.70 -20.98 0.56
N HIS A 75 13.46 -21.36 1.81
CA HIS A 75 12.48 -20.71 2.69
C HIS A 75 13.16 -20.07 3.91
N THR A 76 14.34 -19.46 3.68
CA THR A 76 15.30 -18.98 4.69
C THR A 76 16.07 -20.09 5.41
N TRP A 77 17.17 -19.72 6.05
CA TRP A 77 17.88 -20.62 6.96
C TRP A 77 17.10 -20.77 8.27
N ASN A 78 16.84 -19.66 8.97
CA ASN A 78 16.18 -19.65 10.27
C ASN A 78 15.50 -18.30 10.53
N SER A 79 14.73 -17.82 9.56
CA SER A 79 14.05 -16.52 9.64
C SER A 79 12.54 -16.64 9.40
N HIS A 80 11.96 -17.76 9.82
CA HIS A 80 10.54 -18.06 9.72
C HIS A 80 9.85 -18.00 11.11
N TYR A 81 9.80 -16.79 11.70
CA TYR A 81 9.10 -16.50 12.95
C TYR A 81 8.77 -15.00 13.07
N GLY A 82 8.00 -14.63 14.10
CA GLY A 82 7.70 -13.23 14.43
C GLY A 82 8.77 -12.60 15.33
N ILE A 83 9.20 -11.38 15.01
CA ILE A 83 10.07 -10.55 15.87
C ILE A 83 9.35 -9.27 16.25
N GLN A 84 9.63 -8.74 17.45
CA GLN A 84 9.17 -7.40 17.79
C GLN A 84 9.75 -6.40 16.80
N ALA A 85 8.89 -5.67 16.08
CA ALA A 85 9.29 -4.76 15.00
C ALA A 85 8.86 -3.31 15.22
N ASN A 86 8.40 -2.98 16.43
CA ASN A 86 8.15 -1.60 16.87
C ASN A 86 8.27 -1.45 18.40
N ALA A 87 8.25 -0.21 18.88
CA ALA A 87 8.43 0.08 20.31
C ALA A 87 7.30 -0.48 21.20
N THR A 88 6.17 -0.86 20.60
CA THR A 88 4.96 -1.27 21.32
C THR A 88 4.73 -2.79 21.36
N GLY A 89 5.62 -3.58 20.77
CA GLY A 89 5.61 -5.05 20.92
C GLY A 89 4.98 -5.82 19.76
N SER A 90 4.64 -5.20 18.63
CA SER A 90 4.04 -5.95 17.51
C SER A 90 5.03 -6.96 16.93
N LEU A 91 4.64 -8.23 16.85
CA LEU A 91 5.42 -9.30 16.25
C LEU A 91 5.15 -9.37 14.75
N LEU A 92 6.14 -9.02 13.93
CA LEU A 92 6.08 -9.06 12.46
C LEU A 92 7.09 -10.08 11.91
N PRO A 93 6.93 -10.56 10.67
CA PRO A 93 7.88 -11.49 10.05
C PRO A 93 9.32 -11.00 10.07
N VAL A 94 10.20 -11.78 10.71
CA VAL A 94 11.57 -11.37 11.06
C VAL A 94 12.45 -11.11 9.84
N TYR A 95 12.30 -11.87 8.75
CA TYR A 95 13.16 -11.76 7.58
C TYR A 95 12.95 -10.46 6.79
N VAL A 96 11.79 -9.82 6.94
CA VAL A 96 11.33 -8.74 6.05
C VAL A 96 10.97 -7.44 6.76
N ASN A 97 11.27 -7.37 8.06
CA ASN A 97 11.09 -6.18 8.87
C ASN A 97 12.32 -5.94 9.75
N ARG A 98 12.59 -4.66 10.02
CA ARG A 98 13.59 -4.27 11.03
C ARG A 98 13.07 -4.61 12.40
N ALA A 99 13.93 -5.16 13.24
CA ALA A 99 13.58 -5.43 14.62
C ALA A 99 13.51 -4.13 15.44
N TYR A 100 12.78 -4.16 16.55
CA TYR A 100 12.96 -3.25 17.66
C TYR A 100 13.65 -4.01 18.79
N PHE A 101 14.89 -3.61 19.08
CA PHE A 101 15.74 -4.20 20.10
C PHE A 101 15.36 -3.64 21.47
N THR A 102 14.64 -4.42 22.27
CA THR A 102 14.19 -4.03 23.61
C THR A 102 15.33 -3.88 24.60
N ASP A 103 16.41 -4.65 24.44
CA ASP A 103 17.66 -4.59 25.20
C ASP A 103 18.47 -3.31 24.90
N HIS A 104 18.32 -2.73 23.70
CA HIS A 104 18.98 -1.48 23.29
C HIS A 104 18.02 -0.27 23.24
N ALA A 105 16.72 -0.49 23.49
CA ALA A 105 15.65 0.50 23.36
C ALA A 105 15.68 1.30 22.05
N ARG A 106 15.94 0.62 20.92
CA ARG A 106 16.01 1.24 19.60
C ARG A 106 15.58 0.29 18.48
N TYR A 107 15.29 0.86 17.33
CA TYR A 107 15.20 0.09 16.09
C TYR A 107 16.56 -0.47 15.68
N GLU A 108 16.52 -1.66 15.08
CA GLU A 108 17.59 -2.18 14.24
C GLU A 108 17.85 -1.18 13.10
N THR A 109 19.13 -0.91 12.84
CA THR A 109 19.52 0.00 11.76
C THR A 109 19.36 -0.65 10.40
N ALA A 110 19.32 0.16 9.34
CA ALA A 110 19.27 -0.33 7.97
C ALA A 110 20.43 -1.29 7.62
N ALA A 111 21.62 -1.03 8.17
CA ALA A 111 22.81 -1.84 7.92
C ALA A 111 22.76 -3.17 8.70
N GLU A 112 22.35 -3.16 9.96
CA GLU A 112 22.15 -4.37 10.76
C GLU A 112 21.11 -5.30 10.12
N TYR A 113 19.97 -4.73 9.68
CA TYR A 113 18.95 -5.47 8.95
C TYR A 113 19.53 -6.14 7.70
N ARG A 114 20.19 -5.37 6.82
CA ARG A 114 20.77 -5.91 5.57
C ARG A 114 21.75 -7.05 5.84
N GLU A 115 22.62 -6.88 6.83
CA GLU A 115 23.60 -7.90 7.20
C GLU A 115 22.96 -9.16 7.78
N ARG A 116 21.97 -9.01 8.68
CA ARG A 116 21.22 -10.14 9.26
C ARG A 116 20.57 -11.00 8.18
N ILE A 117 19.90 -10.36 7.20
CA ILE A 117 19.25 -11.05 6.09
C ILE A 117 20.28 -11.74 5.19
N ARG A 118 21.37 -11.05 4.87
CA ARG A 118 22.46 -11.60 4.04
C ARG A 118 23.07 -12.86 4.68
N LEU A 119 23.37 -12.83 5.98
CA LEU A 119 23.96 -13.97 6.69
C LEU A 119 23.06 -15.20 6.71
N ASP A 120 21.75 -15.01 6.93
CA ASP A 120 20.77 -16.09 6.84
C ASP A 120 20.74 -16.72 5.43
N ALA A 121 20.66 -15.88 4.40
CA ALA A 121 20.63 -16.32 3.00
C ALA A 121 21.92 -17.05 2.58
N VAL A 122 23.10 -16.55 2.97
CA VAL A 122 24.39 -17.21 2.74
C VAL A 122 24.38 -18.61 3.34
N LYS A 123 23.97 -18.73 4.60
CA LYS A 123 23.95 -20.01 5.31
C LYS A 123 23.01 -21.02 4.64
N MET A 124 21.80 -20.61 4.28
CA MET A 124 20.86 -21.48 3.56
C MET A 124 21.42 -21.92 2.20
N THR A 125 22.03 -20.99 1.46
CA THR A 125 22.65 -21.27 0.16
C THR A 125 23.78 -22.30 0.28
N GLU A 126 24.66 -22.14 1.27
CA GLU A 126 25.76 -23.08 1.55
C GLU A 126 25.23 -24.47 1.93
N TYR A 127 24.18 -24.55 2.76
CA TYR A 127 23.59 -25.82 3.14
C TYR A 127 22.90 -26.52 1.97
N LEU A 128 22.15 -25.81 1.13
CA LEU A 128 21.56 -26.41 -0.07
C LEU A 128 22.64 -26.92 -1.04
N ARG A 129 23.73 -26.16 -1.24
CA ARG A 129 24.88 -26.59 -2.06
C ARG A 129 25.60 -27.81 -1.50
N THR A 130 25.79 -27.88 -0.18
CA THR A 130 26.61 -28.92 0.44
C THR A 130 25.80 -30.16 0.84
N LYS A 131 24.61 -29.98 1.41
CA LYS A 131 23.72 -31.04 1.91
C LYS A 131 22.78 -31.56 0.82
N ALA A 132 22.09 -30.71 0.08
CA ALA A 132 21.17 -31.15 -0.98
C ALA A 132 21.85 -31.33 -2.35
N LYS A 133 23.05 -30.76 -2.54
CA LYS A 133 23.82 -30.79 -3.81
C LYS A 133 23.13 -30.06 -4.96
N VAL A 134 22.42 -28.97 -4.65
CA VAL A 134 21.75 -28.10 -5.62
C VAL A 134 22.31 -26.68 -5.55
N ASN A 135 22.16 -25.91 -6.63
CA ASN A 135 22.43 -24.48 -6.61
C ASN A 135 21.09 -23.72 -6.58
N PRO A 136 20.66 -23.22 -5.41
CA PRO A 136 19.34 -22.61 -5.29
C PRO A 136 19.28 -21.28 -6.04
N HIS A 137 18.18 -21.06 -6.74
CA HIS A 137 17.85 -19.81 -7.43
C HIS A 137 16.39 -19.36 -7.19
N VAL A 138 15.56 -20.24 -6.61
CA VAL A 138 14.19 -19.93 -6.19
C VAL A 138 14.11 -19.62 -4.70
N PHE A 139 13.42 -18.54 -4.36
CA PHE A 139 13.13 -18.13 -2.99
C PHE A 139 11.61 -18.04 -2.76
N VAL A 140 11.14 -18.57 -1.64
CA VAL A 140 9.75 -18.45 -1.20
C VAL A 140 9.73 -17.65 0.10
N TRP A 141 8.92 -16.59 0.18
CA TRP A 141 8.87 -15.73 1.35
C TRP A 141 8.11 -16.38 2.51
N PRO A 142 8.69 -16.48 3.72
CA PRO A 142 7.93 -16.79 4.93
C PRO A 142 6.70 -15.90 5.06
N TYR A 143 5.55 -16.50 5.33
CA TYR A 143 4.25 -15.82 5.41
C TYR A 143 3.81 -15.10 4.13
N GLY A 144 4.51 -15.29 2.99
CA GLY A 144 4.26 -14.56 1.75
C GLY A 144 4.76 -13.12 1.72
N GLU A 145 5.44 -12.66 2.77
CA GLU A 145 5.85 -11.27 2.97
C GLU A 145 7.22 -10.97 2.38
N ALA A 146 7.33 -9.96 1.52
CA ALA A 146 8.57 -9.59 0.84
C ALA A 146 9.23 -8.32 1.41
N ASN A 147 10.51 -8.15 1.09
CA ASN A 147 11.29 -6.93 1.34
C ASN A 147 12.25 -6.66 0.18
N GLY A 148 12.35 -5.42 -0.27
CA GLY A 148 13.18 -5.02 -1.42
C GLY A 148 14.68 -5.12 -1.15
N ILE A 149 15.11 -4.76 0.06
CA ILE A 149 16.50 -4.90 0.50
C ILE A 149 16.87 -6.40 0.61
N ALA A 150 15.95 -7.24 1.06
CA ALA A 150 16.17 -8.69 1.07
C ALA A 150 16.28 -9.27 -0.35
N ILE A 151 15.47 -8.79 -1.31
CA ILE A 151 15.58 -9.15 -2.73
C ILE A 151 16.98 -8.78 -3.26
N GLU A 152 17.50 -7.60 -2.95
CA GLU A 152 18.85 -7.19 -3.37
C GLU A 152 19.93 -8.16 -2.88
N GLU A 153 19.91 -8.54 -1.59
CA GLU A 153 20.91 -9.47 -1.03
C GLU A 153 20.75 -10.89 -1.60
N LEU A 154 19.51 -11.35 -1.82
CA LEU A 154 19.24 -12.64 -2.45
C LEU A 154 19.70 -12.67 -3.91
N LYS A 155 19.47 -11.61 -4.70
CA LYS A 155 19.96 -11.51 -6.08
C LYS A 155 21.49 -11.62 -6.17
N LYS A 156 22.23 -11.03 -5.21
CA LYS A 156 23.70 -11.17 -5.14
C LYS A 156 24.16 -12.62 -4.94
N LEU A 157 23.32 -13.47 -4.38
CA LEU A 157 23.59 -14.89 -4.15
C LEU A 157 23.13 -15.82 -5.30
N GLY A 158 22.46 -15.26 -6.32
CA GLY A 158 21.99 -15.98 -7.49
C GLY A 158 20.50 -16.34 -7.49
N TYR A 159 19.71 -15.80 -6.57
CA TYR A 159 18.25 -15.97 -6.59
C TYR A 159 17.60 -15.04 -7.62
N ASP A 160 16.68 -15.57 -8.43
CA ASP A 160 16.02 -14.86 -9.54
C ASP A 160 14.49 -15.08 -9.63
N MET A 161 13.92 -15.91 -8.74
CA MET A 161 12.47 -16.09 -8.61
C MET A 161 12.02 -15.96 -7.16
N PHE A 162 11.01 -15.13 -6.91
CA PHE A 162 10.57 -14.76 -5.57
C PHE A 162 9.06 -14.96 -5.42
N PHE A 163 8.65 -16.02 -4.74
CA PHE A 163 7.24 -16.39 -4.56
C PHE A 163 6.62 -15.76 -3.30
N THR A 164 5.53 -15.00 -3.49
CA THR A 164 4.74 -14.36 -2.44
C THR A 164 3.44 -15.14 -2.19
N LEU A 165 2.51 -14.56 -1.42
CA LEU A 165 1.10 -14.97 -1.33
C LEU A 165 0.16 -13.87 -1.84
N GLU A 166 0.65 -12.99 -2.74
CA GLU A 166 -0.21 -12.03 -3.43
C GLU A 166 -1.30 -12.77 -4.24
N SER A 167 -2.48 -12.16 -4.31
CA SER A 167 -3.55 -12.60 -5.20
C SER A 167 -3.22 -12.30 -6.67
N GLY A 168 -3.86 -13.02 -7.58
CA GLY A 168 -3.75 -12.79 -9.03
C GLY A 168 -2.98 -13.88 -9.75
N LEU A 169 -3.01 -13.82 -11.08
CA LEU A 169 -2.31 -14.78 -11.93
C LEU A 169 -0.84 -14.36 -12.12
N ALA A 170 0.09 -15.30 -11.87
CA ALA A 170 1.51 -15.11 -12.12
C ALA A 170 1.81 -15.00 -13.63
N ASN A 171 2.93 -14.34 -13.96
CA ASN A 171 3.42 -14.22 -15.34
C ASN A 171 4.93 -14.47 -15.41
N ALA A 172 5.39 -15.22 -16.41
CA ALA A 172 6.81 -15.51 -16.61
C ALA A 172 7.67 -14.26 -16.88
N SER A 173 7.06 -13.13 -17.27
CA SER A 173 7.77 -11.85 -17.44
C SER A 173 8.02 -11.11 -16.12
N GLN A 174 7.46 -11.57 -14.99
CA GLN A 174 7.56 -10.90 -13.70
C GLN A 174 7.85 -11.94 -12.60
N LEU A 175 9.13 -12.07 -12.26
CA LEU A 175 9.64 -13.10 -11.33
C LEU A 175 10.11 -12.53 -9.97
N ASP A 176 10.09 -11.21 -9.81
CA ASP A 176 10.49 -10.52 -8.58
C ASP A 176 9.38 -10.50 -7.51
N SER A 177 8.13 -10.76 -7.90
CA SER A 177 6.96 -10.89 -7.01
C SER A 177 5.94 -11.84 -7.64
N ILE A 178 6.12 -13.15 -7.45
CA ILE A 178 5.28 -14.18 -8.07
C ILE A 178 4.08 -14.48 -7.16
N PRO A 179 2.84 -14.13 -7.56
CA PRO A 179 1.64 -14.40 -6.76
C PRO A 179 1.36 -15.89 -6.66
N ARG A 180 0.75 -16.32 -5.55
CA ARG A 180 0.35 -17.71 -5.29
C ARG A 180 -1.01 -17.78 -4.62
N VAL A 181 -1.78 -18.80 -4.99
CA VAL A 181 -3.01 -19.16 -4.29
C VAL A 181 -2.65 -19.92 -3.02
N LEU A 182 -2.95 -19.34 -1.85
CA LEU A 182 -2.83 -20.03 -0.58
C LEU A 182 -3.99 -21.04 -0.42
N ILE A 183 -3.65 -22.33 -0.38
CA ILE A 183 -4.64 -23.37 -0.09
C ILE A 183 -4.98 -23.29 1.39
N ALA A 184 -6.27 -23.08 1.70
CA ALA A 184 -6.75 -22.98 3.07
C ALA A 184 -6.54 -24.28 3.86
N ASN A 185 -6.72 -24.25 5.18
CA ASN A 185 -6.64 -25.46 5.98
C ASN A 185 -7.84 -26.38 5.70
N ASN A 186 -7.60 -27.55 5.08
CA ASN A 186 -8.61 -28.55 4.71
C ASN A 186 -9.83 -27.99 3.94
N PRO A 187 -9.65 -27.39 2.74
CA PRO A 187 -10.76 -26.88 1.96
C PRO A 187 -11.55 -28.04 1.35
N SER A 188 -12.85 -27.84 1.17
CA SER A 188 -13.65 -28.68 0.28
C SER A 188 -13.16 -28.55 -1.17
N LEU A 189 -13.47 -29.54 -2.01
CA LEU A 189 -13.14 -29.48 -3.43
C LEU A 189 -13.76 -28.27 -4.14
N LYS A 190 -14.94 -27.80 -3.68
CA LYS A 190 -15.59 -26.60 -4.22
C LYS A 190 -14.81 -25.33 -3.87
N GLU A 191 -14.37 -25.20 -2.63
CA GLU A 191 -13.54 -24.06 -2.20
C GLU A 191 -12.22 -24.04 -2.96
N PHE A 192 -11.55 -25.19 -3.09
CA PHE A 192 -10.35 -25.31 -3.92
C PHE A 192 -10.61 -24.88 -5.37
N ALA A 193 -11.66 -25.42 -6.01
CA ALA A 193 -11.99 -25.08 -7.38
C ALA A 193 -12.30 -23.57 -7.54
N GLN A 194 -13.02 -22.98 -6.58
CA GLN A 194 -13.31 -21.56 -6.57
C GLN A 194 -12.03 -20.73 -6.54
N GLN A 195 -11.10 -21.03 -5.61
CA GLN A 195 -9.81 -20.32 -5.50
C GLN A 195 -9.00 -20.34 -6.81
N ILE A 196 -9.05 -21.44 -7.56
CA ILE A 196 -8.32 -21.56 -8.84
C ILE A 196 -9.06 -20.89 -10.00
N ILE A 197 -10.37 -21.07 -10.11
CA ILE A 197 -11.17 -20.53 -11.22
C ILE A 197 -11.21 -18.99 -11.16
N THR A 198 -11.31 -18.42 -9.96
CA THR A 198 -11.45 -16.98 -9.76
C THR A 198 -10.10 -16.26 -9.60
N VAL A 199 -8.96 -16.93 -9.88
CA VAL A 199 -7.61 -16.36 -9.66
C VAL A 199 -7.34 -15.07 -10.45
N GLN A 200 -8.03 -14.86 -11.57
CA GLN A 200 -7.94 -13.63 -12.38
C GLN A 200 -9.06 -12.62 -12.07
N GLU A 201 -10.04 -12.99 -11.23
CA GLU A 201 -11.12 -12.09 -10.88
C GLU A 201 -10.60 -10.93 -10.03
N LYS A 202 -11.00 -9.71 -10.40
CA LYS A 202 -10.76 -8.52 -9.59
C LYS A 202 -11.94 -8.35 -8.65
N SER A 203 -11.73 -8.67 -7.38
CA SER A 203 -12.72 -8.39 -6.34
C SER A 203 -13.02 -6.90 -6.25
N SER A 204 -14.29 -6.57 -6.03
CA SER A 204 -14.72 -5.21 -5.76
C SER A 204 -13.97 -4.66 -4.54
N GLN A 205 -13.38 -3.47 -4.67
CA GLN A 205 -12.71 -2.83 -3.55
C GLN A 205 -13.69 -2.02 -2.72
N ARG A 206 -13.61 -2.17 -1.40
CA ARG A 206 -14.30 -1.37 -0.39
C ARG A 206 -13.26 -0.72 0.49
N ILE A 207 -13.17 0.60 0.37
CA ILE A 207 -12.12 1.38 1.00
C ILE A 207 -12.66 2.14 2.20
N MET A 208 -11.91 2.12 3.28
CA MET A 208 -12.14 2.96 4.44
C MET A 208 -10.92 3.81 4.70
N HIS A 209 -11.09 5.12 4.81
CA HIS A 209 -10.05 6.01 5.28
C HIS A 209 -10.09 6.11 6.80
N ILE A 210 -8.94 5.91 7.44
CA ILE A 210 -8.78 5.95 8.90
C ILE A 210 -7.75 7.00 9.27
N ASP A 211 -8.18 7.98 10.03
CA ASP A 211 -7.33 9.00 10.64
C ASP A 211 -6.73 8.47 11.95
N LEU A 212 -5.41 8.40 12.01
CA LEU A 212 -4.71 8.03 13.24
C LEU A 212 -4.82 9.12 14.31
N ASP A 213 -5.12 10.36 13.92
CA ASP A 213 -5.50 11.42 14.86
C ASP A 213 -6.73 11.06 15.72
N TYR A 214 -7.67 10.25 15.22
CA TYR A 214 -8.82 9.75 16.00
C TYR A 214 -8.56 8.44 16.75
N VAL A 215 -7.55 7.67 16.31
CA VAL A 215 -7.16 6.42 16.97
C VAL A 215 -6.26 6.68 18.17
N TYR A 216 -5.36 7.65 18.04
CA TYR A 216 -4.37 7.99 19.04
C TYR A 216 -5.01 8.46 20.35
N ASP A 217 -4.47 7.95 21.46
CA ASP A 217 -4.77 8.42 22.80
C ASP A 217 -3.46 8.35 23.61
N GLU A 218 -3.21 9.36 24.45
CA GLU A 218 -2.02 9.38 25.33
C GLU A 218 -2.00 8.17 26.28
N ASN A 219 -3.19 7.68 26.67
CA ASN A 219 -3.34 6.46 27.44
C ASN A 219 -3.32 5.23 26.53
N ARG A 220 -2.25 4.43 26.64
CA ARG A 220 -2.09 3.18 25.85
C ARG A 220 -3.27 2.22 25.96
N GLN A 221 -3.91 2.08 27.12
CA GLN A 221 -5.07 1.19 27.26
C GLN A 221 -6.29 1.74 26.53
N GLN A 222 -6.46 3.06 26.49
CA GLN A 222 -7.53 3.68 25.69
C GLN A 222 -7.24 3.54 24.20
N MET A 223 -6.00 3.77 23.77
CA MET A 223 -5.59 3.56 22.38
C MET A 223 -5.81 2.10 21.95
N ASP A 224 -5.50 1.11 22.79
CA ASP A 224 -5.77 -0.30 22.50
C ASP A 224 -7.26 -0.59 22.35
N ARG A 225 -8.11 0.00 23.19
CA ARG A 225 -9.57 -0.06 23.03
C ARG A 225 -10.03 0.59 21.73
N ASN A 226 -9.46 1.74 21.36
CA ASN A 226 -9.79 2.41 20.10
C ASN A 226 -9.44 1.50 18.91
N ILE A 227 -8.27 0.87 18.93
CA ILE A 227 -7.85 -0.05 17.87
C ILE A 227 -8.73 -1.31 17.84
N ASP A 228 -9.14 -1.86 18.98
CA ASP A 228 -10.06 -2.98 19.03
C ASP A 228 -11.44 -2.64 18.41
N VAL A 229 -11.99 -1.47 18.74
CA VAL A 229 -13.25 -0.99 18.15
C VAL A 229 -13.10 -0.81 16.65
N LEU A 230 -12.00 -0.19 16.20
CA LEU A 230 -11.70 0.00 14.78
C LEU A 230 -11.59 -1.33 14.03
N ILE A 231 -10.85 -2.31 14.56
CA ILE A 231 -10.67 -3.62 13.93
C ILE A 231 -12.00 -4.34 13.81
N GLN A 232 -12.81 -4.33 14.89
CA GLN A 232 -14.13 -4.95 14.88
C GLN A 232 -15.02 -4.29 13.83
N ARG A 233 -15.03 -2.95 13.76
CA ARG A 233 -15.75 -2.18 12.75
C ARG A 233 -15.34 -2.52 11.32
N VAL A 234 -14.03 -2.59 11.05
CA VAL A 234 -13.48 -2.96 9.73
C VAL A 234 -13.89 -4.38 9.36
N LYS A 235 -13.87 -5.31 10.33
CA LYS A 235 -14.28 -6.70 10.14
C LYS A 235 -15.78 -6.82 9.86
N ASP A 236 -16.61 -6.11 10.62
CA ASP A 236 -18.08 -6.13 10.50
C ASP A 236 -18.57 -5.56 9.17
N MET A 237 -17.86 -4.55 8.64
CA MET A 237 -18.12 -4.02 7.31
C MET A 237 -17.49 -4.82 6.18
N GLN A 238 -16.64 -5.81 6.48
CA GLN A 238 -15.93 -6.63 5.50
C GLN A 238 -15.23 -5.78 4.43
N ILE A 239 -14.53 -4.75 4.91
CA ILE A 239 -13.70 -3.85 4.11
C ILE A 239 -12.62 -4.66 3.40
N SER A 240 -12.24 -4.28 2.18
CA SER A 240 -11.13 -4.93 1.48
C SER A 240 -9.80 -4.23 1.77
N THR A 241 -9.82 -2.92 1.96
CA THR A 241 -8.61 -2.12 2.11
C THR A 241 -8.85 -0.89 2.99
N VAL A 242 -7.87 -0.58 3.84
CA VAL A 242 -7.83 0.64 4.64
C VAL A 242 -6.78 1.58 4.10
N TYR A 243 -7.16 2.85 3.89
CA TYR A 243 -6.25 3.95 3.65
C TYR A 243 -5.93 4.58 5.00
N LEU A 244 -4.75 4.27 5.54
CA LEU A 244 -4.36 4.59 6.91
C LEU A 244 -3.48 5.85 6.90
N GLN A 245 -3.93 6.90 7.56
CA GLN A 245 -3.22 8.17 7.69
C GLN A 245 -1.86 7.95 8.37
N ALA A 246 -0.75 8.23 7.69
CA ALA A 246 0.61 8.07 8.22
C ALA A 246 1.20 9.36 8.82
N PHE A 247 0.47 10.46 8.71
CA PHE A 247 0.80 11.80 9.18
C PHE A 247 -0.21 12.29 10.23
N ALA A 248 0.13 13.32 10.99
CA ALA A 248 -0.79 13.98 11.91
C ALA A 248 -1.19 15.37 11.38
N ASP A 249 -2.50 15.64 11.39
CA ASP A 249 -3.10 16.94 11.07
C ASP A 249 -4.34 17.18 11.97
N PRO A 250 -4.17 17.23 13.30
CA PRO A 250 -5.28 17.33 14.24
C PRO A 250 -5.99 18.69 14.18
N ASP A 251 -5.32 19.74 13.70
CA ASP A 251 -5.87 21.08 13.48
C ASP A 251 -6.55 21.24 12.12
N GLY A 252 -6.37 20.29 11.19
CA GLY A 252 -6.97 20.31 9.87
C GLY A 252 -6.53 21.50 9.02
N ASP A 253 -5.31 22.01 9.27
CA ASP A 253 -4.75 23.15 8.54
C ASP A 253 -4.03 22.73 7.24
N GLY A 254 -3.90 21.40 7.04
CA GLY A 254 -3.30 20.79 5.87
C GLY A 254 -1.77 20.90 5.80
N LEU A 255 -1.10 21.43 6.84
CA LEU A 255 0.35 21.45 6.96
C LEU A 255 0.81 20.40 7.97
N VAL A 256 1.47 19.36 7.47
CA VAL A 256 1.93 18.26 8.32
C VAL A 256 3.22 18.62 9.06
N LYS A 257 3.12 18.68 10.38
CA LYS A 257 4.22 19.01 11.31
C LYS A 257 4.79 17.77 12.01
N GLU A 258 4.00 16.71 12.13
CA GLU A 258 4.39 15.48 12.84
C GLU A 258 3.87 14.24 12.08
N VAL A 259 4.49 13.09 12.34
CA VAL A 259 4.11 11.80 11.73
C VAL A 259 3.98 10.67 12.74
N TRP A 260 3.40 9.55 12.31
CA TRP A 260 3.11 8.37 13.15
C TRP A 260 4.13 7.23 13.01
N PHE A 261 5.29 7.52 12.42
CA PHE A 261 6.36 6.55 12.17
C PHE A 261 7.76 7.15 12.40
N PRO A 262 8.76 6.32 12.76
CA PRO A 262 10.14 6.77 12.93
C PRO A 262 10.72 7.34 11.63
N ASN A 263 11.30 8.53 11.69
CA ASN A 263 11.85 9.21 10.52
C ASN A 263 12.99 10.18 10.90
N ARG A 264 13.67 10.72 9.88
CA ARG A 264 14.86 11.58 10.02
C ARG A 264 14.59 13.08 10.02
N LEU A 265 13.37 13.54 9.69
CA LEU A 265 13.12 14.94 9.33
C LEU A 265 12.07 15.65 10.20
N LEU A 266 10.99 14.97 10.58
CA LEU A 266 9.88 15.52 11.36
C LEU A 266 9.76 14.84 12.72
N PRO A 267 9.26 15.54 13.75
CA PRO A 267 8.86 14.90 14.99
C PRO A 267 7.91 13.73 14.74
N MET A 268 8.16 12.62 15.43
CA MET A 268 7.25 11.49 15.48
C MET A 268 6.34 11.67 16.70
N LYS A 269 5.06 11.95 16.49
CA LYS A 269 4.08 12.20 17.57
C LYS A 269 3.90 10.96 18.44
N ALA A 270 3.77 9.79 17.81
CA ALA A 270 3.85 8.48 18.45
C ALA A 270 4.22 7.39 17.44
N ASP A 271 4.90 6.33 17.87
CA ASP A 271 5.21 5.14 17.06
C ASP A 271 4.00 4.19 17.03
N ILE A 272 3.00 4.50 16.20
CA ILE A 272 1.74 3.76 16.16
C ILE A 272 1.34 3.26 14.77
N PHE A 273 1.86 3.85 13.68
CA PHE A 273 1.45 3.48 12.32
C PHE A 273 1.67 1.98 12.05
N SER A 274 2.87 1.47 12.37
CA SER A 274 3.23 0.06 12.16
C SER A 274 2.36 -0.91 12.98
N ARG A 275 2.03 -0.53 14.23
CA ARG A 275 1.16 -1.31 15.14
C ARG A 275 -0.24 -1.43 14.56
N VAL A 276 -0.85 -0.30 14.23
CA VAL A 276 -2.24 -0.24 13.74
C VAL A 276 -2.36 -0.94 12.38
N ALA A 277 -1.43 -0.68 11.46
CA ALA A 277 -1.36 -1.35 10.16
C ALA A 277 -1.29 -2.87 10.32
N TRP A 278 -0.40 -3.37 11.18
CA TRP A 278 -0.25 -4.80 11.40
C TRP A 278 -1.49 -5.44 12.04
N GLN A 279 -2.07 -4.80 13.06
CA GLN A 279 -3.25 -5.34 13.74
C GLN A 279 -4.48 -5.39 12.82
N LEU A 280 -4.71 -4.36 12.01
CA LEU A 280 -5.75 -4.38 10.98
C LEU A 280 -5.52 -5.54 10.01
N ARG A 281 -4.32 -5.64 9.45
CA ARG A 281 -3.99 -6.69 8.49
C ARG A 281 -4.21 -8.10 9.03
N THR A 282 -3.69 -8.40 10.23
CA THR A 282 -3.76 -9.76 10.78
C THR A 282 -5.11 -10.12 11.39
N ARG A 283 -5.89 -9.14 11.88
CA ARG A 283 -7.15 -9.40 12.60
C ARG A 283 -8.41 -9.17 11.76
N SER A 284 -8.35 -8.31 10.74
CA SER A 284 -9.48 -8.10 9.81
C SER A 284 -9.19 -8.52 8.35
N GLY A 285 -7.94 -8.86 8.01
CA GLY A 285 -7.60 -9.41 6.69
C GLY A 285 -7.59 -8.37 5.55
N VAL A 286 -7.54 -7.08 5.89
CA VAL A 286 -7.55 -5.98 4.92
C VAL A 286 -6.16 -5.65 4.41
N ASN A 287 -6.08 -5.12 3.19
CA ASN A 287 -4.87 -4.45 2.73
C ASN A 287 -4.73 -3.07 3.38
N ILE A 288 -3.49 -2.63 3.64
CA ILE A 288 -3.19 -1.31 4.21
C ILE A 288 -2.45 -0.47 3.20
N TYR A 289 -2.97 0.72 2.91
CA TYR A 289 -2.24 1.73 2.15
C TYR A 289 -1.81 2.83 3.10
N ALA A 290 -0.52 3.16 3.10
CA ALA A 290 -0.03 4.31 3.83
C ALA A 290 -0.45 5.58 3.08
N TRP A 291 -1.35 6.35 3.68
CA TRP A 291 -1.79 7.64 3.16
C TRP A 291 -0.78 8.71 3.56
N MET A 292 -0.16 9.33 2.54
CA MET A 292 0.97 10.24 2.67
C MET A 292 0.78 11.52 1.85
N PRO A 293 1.06 12.70 2.43
CA PRO A 293 1.18 13.97 1.71
C PRO A 293 2.30 13.90 0.68
N VAL A 294 2.09 14.55 -0.46
CA VAL A 294 3.13 14.65 -1.49
C VAL A 294 3.99 15.89 -1.27
N LEU A 295 3.40 17.02 -0.88
CA LEU A 295 4.04 18.33 -0.87
C LEU A 295 3.89 19.10 0.46
N SER A 296 2.84 18.85 1.25
CA SER A 296 2.46 19.69 2.40
C SER A 296 3.16 19.33 3.71
N TRP A 297 4.49 19.38 3.69
CA TRP A 297 5.35 19.03 4.82
C TRP A 297 5.97 20.26 5.47
N ASP A 298 6.00 20.36 6.80
CA ASP A 298 6.67 21.42 7.56
C ASP A 298 8.18 21.18 7.71
N LEU A 299 8.85 21.07 6.56
CA LEU A 299 10.31 20.95 6.47
C LEU A 299 11.00 22.31 6.55
N ASP A 300 12.33 22.31 6.44
CA ASP A 300 13.20 23.49 6.48
C ASP A 300 12.56 24.69 5.74
N PRO A 301 12.36 25.84 6.43
CA PRO A 301 11.72 27.03 5.85
C PRO A 301 12.43 27.60 4.62
N THR A 302 13.69 27.25 4.39
CA THR A 302 14.47 27.66 3.20
C THR A 302 14.13 26.85 1.96
N LEU A 303 13.44 25.71 2.10
CA LEU A 303 12.95 24.94 0.96
C LEU A 303 11.89 25.72 0.20
N THR A 304 11.91 25.57 -1.13
CA THR A 304 10.99 26.30 -1.99
C THR A 304 9.56 25.82 -1.77
N ARG A 305 8.66 26.76 -1.45
CA ARG A 305 7.21 26.54 -1.49
C ARG A 305 6.67 26.86 -2.88
N VAL A 306 5.58 26.19 -3.25
CA VAL A 306 4.79 26.56 -4.44
C VAL A 306 4.38 28.03 -4.29
N LYS A 307 4.59 28.81 -5.34
CA LYS A 307 4.14 30.20 -5.39
C LYS A 307 3.13 30.39 -6.49
N TYR A 308 2.11 31.21 -6.24
CA TYR A 308 1.17 31.66 -7.26
C TYR A 308 1.51 33.10 -7.67
N LEU A 309 1.25 33.45 -8.93
CA LEU A 309 1.36 34.83 -9.42
C LEU A 309 -0.03 35.47 -9.45
N PRO A 310 -0.40 36.40 -8.55
CA PRO A 310 -1.69 37.07 -8.61
C PRO A 310 -1.83 37.90 -9.89
N THR A 311 -3.03 37.90 -10.49
CA THR A 311 -3.32 38.70 -11.69
C THR A 311 -3.06 40.19 -11.43
N GLY A 312 -2.10 40.77 -12.16
CA GLY A 312 -1.72 42.18 -12.03
C GLY A 312 -0.60 42.48 -11.02
N GLU A 313 -0.09 41.48 -10.31
CA GLU A 313 1.06 41.63 -9.40
C GLU A 313 2.38 41.17 -10.02
N LYS A 314 3.49 41.78 -9.58
CA LYS A 314 4.85 41.42 -10.03
C LYS A 314 5.54 40.39 -9.14
N LYS A 315 5.00 40.09 -7.95
CA LYS A 315 5.62 39.19 -6.97
C LYS A 315 4.75 37.98 -6.75
N ALA A 316 5.35 36.80 -6.86
CA ALA A 316 4.68 35.55 -6.52
C ALA A 316 4.57 35.38 -5.00
N GLN A 317 3.43 34.89 -4.53
CA GLN A 317 3.08 34.71 -3.12
C GLN A 317 2.64 33.26 -2.83
N ILE A 318 2.43 32.88 -1.56
CA ILE A 318 1.85 31.58 -1.19
C ILE A 318 0.33 31.73 -1.09
N HIS A 319 -0.45 30.85 -1.72
CA HIS A 319 -1.90 30.98 -1.75
C HIS A 319 -2.50 30.74 -0.35
N PRO A 320 -3.26 31.70 0.21
CA PRO A 320 -3.66 31.66 1.63
C PRO A 320 -4.71 30.57 1.95
N GLU A 321 -5.55 30.19 0.97
CA GLU A 321 -6.60 29.18 1.15
C GLU A 321 -6.20 27.77 0.64
N GLN A 322 -4.98 27.59 0.13
CA GLN A 322 -4.52 26.27 -0.33
C GLN A 322 -3.49 25.70 0.65
N TYR A 323 -3.31 24.38 0.57
CA TYR A 323 -2.22 23.69 1.24
C TYR A 323 -0.88 24.42 1.08
N ARG A 324 -0.09 24.46 2.16
CA ARG A 324 1.28 25.01 2.17
C ARG A 324 2.28 24.04 1.52
N ARG A 325 2.13 23.84 0.22
CA ARG A 325 2.88 22.87 -0.60
C ARG A 325 4.34 23.28 -0.83
N LEU A 326 5.26 22.34 -0.67
CA LEU A 326 6.62 22.43 -1.20
C LEU A 326 6.60 22.33 -2.73
N SER A 327 7.54 22.98 -3.40
CA SER A 327 7.65 22.92 -4.86
C SER A 327 8.24 21.58 -5.31
N PRO A 328 7.57 20.81 -6.18
CA PRO A 328 8.10 19.55 -6.72
C PRO A 328 9.26 19.76 -7.71
N PHE A 329 9.57 21.02 -8.05
CA PHE A 329 10.65 21.43 -8.94
C PHE A 329 11.94 21.79 -8.19
N ASP A 330 11.93 21.77 -6.86
CA ASP A 330 13.14 21.92 -6.03
C ASP A 330 13.73 20.54 -5.70
N ASP A 331 14.93 20.25 -6.19
CA ASP A 331 15.58 18.95 -6.00
C ASP A 331 15.80 18.60 -4.51
N LYS A 332 16.00 19.61 -3.65
CA LYS A 332 16.14 19.38 -2.20
C LYS A 332 14.81 18.96 -1.59
N VAL A 333 13.69 19.52 -2.06
CA VAL A 333 12.34 19.09 -1.67
C VAL A 333 12.15 17.63 -2.05
N ARG A 334 12.42 17.27 -3.31
CA ARG A 334 12.25 15.90 -3.80
C ARG A 334 13.06 14.90 -2.98
N ALA A 335 14.31 15.23 -2.67
CA ALA A 335 15.18 14.41 -1.85
C ALA A 335 14.65 14.24 -0.41
N GLN A 336 14.26 15.34 0.26
CA GLN A 336 13.79 15.27 1.65
C GLN A 336 12.42 14.58 1.79
N VAL A 337 11.48 14.84 0.88
CA VAL A 337 10.21 14.09 0.86
C VAL A 337 10.48 12.61 0.55
N GLY A 338 11.41 12.33 -0.37
CA GLY A 338 11.90 10.97 -0.60
C GLY A 338 12.40 10.27 0.67
N MET A 339 13.12 10.98 1.53
CA MET A 339 13.59 10.43 2.82
C MET A 339 12.43 10.08 3.77
N LEU A 340 11.36 10.87 3.82
CA LEU A 340 10.16 10.54 4.61
C LEU A 340 9.49 9.24 4.13
N TYR A 341 9.35 9.08 2.82
CA TYR A 341 8.79 7.87 2.22
C TYR A 341 9.70 6.65 2.44
N GLU A 342 11.02 6.81 2.35
CA GLU A 342 12.00 5.77 2.69
C GLU A 342 11.94 5.37 4.17
N ASP A 343 11.75 6.34 5.06
CA ASP A 343 11.65 6.12 6.50
C ASP A 343 10.38 5.36 6.88
N LEU A 344 9.23 5.73 6.29
CA LEU A 344 8.00 4.95 6.39
C LEU A 344 8.22 3.51 5.91
N ALA A 345 8.82 3.32 4.73
CA ALA A 345 9.10 2.02 4.16
C ALA A 345 10.05 1.19 5.03
N GLY A 346 10.98 1.82 5.74
CA GLY A 346 11.94 1.14 6.61
C GLY A 346 11.37 0.64 7.95
N HIS A 347 10.23 1.19 8.40
CA HIS A 347 9.72 0.98 9.77
C HIS A 347 8.28 0.44 9.84
N ALA A 348 7.64 0.15 8.71
CA ALA A 348 6.31 -0.45 8.67
C ALA A 348 6.15 -1.51 7.57
N ALA A 349 5.17 -2.39 7.72
CA ALA A 349 4.70 -3.31 6.70
C ALA A 349 3.30 -2.87 6.23
N PHE A 350 3.12 -2.71 4.93
CA PHE A 350 1.88 -2.25 4.30
C PHE A 350 1.86 -2.69 2.83
N ASP A 351 0.69 -2.63 2.19
CA ASP A 351 0.44 -3.20 0.86
C ASP A 351 0.47 -2.14 -0.26
N GLY A 352 0.31 -0.85 0.07
CA GLY A 352 0.29 0.23 -0.93
C GLY A 352 0.55 1.63 -0.39
N LEU A 353 0.64 2.60 -1.31
CA LEU A 353 0.72 4.02 -1.00
C LEU A 353 -0.55 4.71 -1.51
N LEU A 354 -1.15 5.57 -0.68
CA LEU A 354 -2.10 6.58 -1.15
C LEU A 354 -1.41 7.94 -1.17
N PHE A 355 -1.22 8.49 -2.36
CA PHE A 355 -0.75 9.86 -2.54
C PHE A 355 -1.92 10.83 -2.32
N HIS A 356 -1.76 11.73 -1.36
CA HIS A 356 -2.75 12.73 -1.01
C HIS A 356 -3.03 13.72 -2.16
N ASP A 357 -4.15 14.43 -2.07
CA ASP A 357 -4.66 15.39 -3.04
C ASP A 357 -3.97 16.76 -2.98
N ASP A 358 -3.02 16.96 -2.06
CA ASP A 358 -2.13 18.12 -2.04
C ASP A 358 -1.18 18.21 -3.26
N ALA A 359 -1.07 17.12 -4.03
CA ALA A 359 -0.39 17.09 -5.32
C ALA A 359 -1.25 17.70 -6.44
N LEU A 360 -1.39 19.03 -6.44
CA LEU A 360 -2.04 19.82 -7.46
C LEU A 360 -1.26 21.12 -7.73
N LEU A 361 -1.45 21.72 -8.90
CA LEU A 361 -0.94 23.06 -9.24
C LEU A 361 -1.99 23.83 -10.03
N SER A 362 -2.34 25.04 -9.58
CA SER A 362 -3.28 25.90 -10.31
C SER A 362 -2.70 26.43 -11.62
N ASP A 363 -3.51 27.10 -12.43
CA ASP A 363 -3.07 27.77 -13.65
C ASP A 363 -2.12 28.94 -13.36
N TYR A 364 -2.08 29.46 -12.12
CA TYR A 364 -1.16 30.52 -11.68
C TYR A 364 0.12 29.99 -11.03
N GLU A 365 0.27 28.66 -10.93
CA GLU A 365 1.34 27.97 -10.22
C GLU A 365 2.08 26.99 -11.13
N ASP A 366 3.35 26.66 -10.88
CA ASP A 366 4.22 27.19 -9.82
C ASP A 366 5.08 28.34 -10.35
N ALA A 367 5.02 29.50 -9.72
CA ALA A 367 5.77 30.71 -10.06
C ALA A 367 7.10 30.84 -9.29
N SER A 368 7.53 29.79 -8.59
CA SER A 368 8.82 29.75 -7.90
C SER A 368 10.02 29.73 -8.88
N ALA A 369 11.20 30.14 -8.41
CA ALA A 369 12.40 30.17 -9.23
C ALA A 369 12.85 28.78 -9.76
N PRO A 370 12.82 27.70 -8.96
CA PRO A 370 13.06 26.34 -9.46
C PRO A 370 12.05 25.93 -10.54
N ALA A 371 10.77 26.25 -10.36
CA ALA A 371 9.74 25.92 -11.35
C ALA A 371 9.95 26.65 -12.68
N ILE A 372 10.24 27.96 -12.64
CA ILE A 372 10.56 28.74 -13.85
C ILE A 372 11.79 28.15 -14.57
N THR A 373 12.81 27.73 -13.82
CA THR A 373 14.00 27.08 -14.39
C THR A 373 13.61 25.78 -15.10
N ALA A 374 12.79 24.94 -14.47
CA ALA A 374 12.29 23.71 -15.08
C ALA A 374 11.45 23.98 -16.35
N TYR A 375 10.65 25.05 -16.34
CA TYR A 375 9.86 25.46 -17.51
C TYR A 375 10.76 25.90 -18.67
N GLN A 376 11.78 26.72 -18.41
CA GLN A 376 12.74 27.15 -19.42
C GLN A 376 13.53 25.97 -20.01
N GLN A 377 13.95 25.01 -19.17
CA GLN A 377 14.61 23.80 -19.63
C GLN A 377 13.71 22.93 -20.51
N ALA A 378 12.40 22.93 -20.26
CA ALA A 378 11.40 22.26 -21.08
C ALA A 378 10.99 23.06 -22.33
N GLY A 379 11.60 24.23 -22.58
CA GLY A 379 11.37 25.05 -23.77
C GLY A 379 10.24 26.08 -23.66
N PHE A 380 9.70 26.32 -22.46
CA PHE A 380 8.71 27.37 -22.22
C PHE A 380 9.37 28.75 -22.00
N SER A 381 8.58 29.82 -22.14
CA SER A 381 9.02 31.16 -21.70
C SER A 381 9.31 31.18 -20.19
N GLY A 382 10.24 32.02 -19.75
CA GLY A 382 10.44 32.30 -18.32
C GLY A 382 9.32 33.12 -17.68
N SER A 383 8.41 33.69 -18.49
CA SER A 383 7.29 34.50 -18.03
C SER A 383 6.00 33.67 -18.04
N LEU A 384 5.47 33.34 -16.86
CA LEU A 384 4.18 32.64 -16.73
C LEU A 384 3.03 33.40 -17.42
N SER A 385 3.07 34.74 -17.41
CA SER A 385 2.07 35.55 -18.09
C SER A 385 2.09 35.32 -19.62
N GLU A 386 3.27 35.20 -20.22
CA GLU A 386 3.40 34.92 -21.66
C GLU A 386 2.92 33.51 -22.00
N ILE A 387 3.28 32.51 -21.17
CA ILE A 387 2.79 31.14 -21.32
C ILE A 387 1.25 31.14 -21.30
N ARG A 388 0.63 31.81 -20.33
CA ARG A 388 -0.83 31.84 -20.15
C ARG A 388 -1.58 32.60 -21.24
N GLN A 389 -0.97 33.63 -21.83
CA GLN A 389 -1.58 34.41 -22.91
C GLN A 389 -1.54 33.69 -24.26
N ASN A 390 -0.71 32.65 -24.41
CA ASN A 390 -0.62 31.83 -25.61
C ASN A 390 -1.34 30.47 -25.37
N PRO A 391 -2.49 30.22 -26.02
CA PRO A 391 -3.30 29.01 -25.75
C PRO A 391 -2.55 27.69 -25.95
N GLU A 392 -1.71 27.59 -26.98
CA GLU A 392 -0.93 26.39 -27.29
C GLU A 392 0.14 26.14 -26.23
N GLN A 393 0.88 27.18 -25.84
CA GLN A 393 1.88 27.12 -24.76
C GLN A 393 1.22 26.79 -23.42
N PHE A 394 0.09 27.42 -23.09
CA PHE A 394 -0.66 27.17 -21.87
C PHE A 394 -1.13 25.70 -21.77
N LYS A 395 -1.62 25.13 -22.88
CA LYS A 395 -2.00 23.71 -22.94
C LYS A 395 -0.80 22.79 -22.75
N GLN A 396 0.33 23.08 -23.38
CA GLN A 396 1.55 22.28 -23.22
C GLN A 396 2.12 22.38 -21.79
N TRP A 397 2.10 23.57 -21.19
CA TRP A 397 2.56 23.82 -19.83
C TRP A 397 1.66 23.15 -18.79
N THR A 398 0.35 23.16 -19.00
CA THR A 398 -0.61 22.36 -18.24
C THR A 398 -0.20 20.88 -18.22
N ARG A 399 0.03 20.29 -19.40
CA ARG A 399 0.48 18.89 -19.53
C ARG A 399 1.85 18.63 -18.92
N PHE A 400 2.74 19.63 -18.93
CA PHE A 400 4.04 19.53 -18.28
C PHE A 400 3.89 19.42 -16.76
N LYS A 401 3.08 20.29 -16.13
CA LYS A 401 2.82 20.25 -14.69
C LYS A 401 2.16 18.94 -14.24
N SER A 402 1.15 18.46 -14.98
CA SER A 402 0.49 17.19 -14.67
C SER A 402 1.47 16.01 -14.68
N ARG A 403 2.34 15.94 -15.69
CA ARG A 403 3.38 14.91 -15.76
C ARG A 403 4.42 15.07 -14.65
N ALA A 404 4.88 16.28 -14.38
CA ALA A 404 5.88 16.53 -13.33
C ALA A 404 5.40 16.06 -11.93
N LEU A 405 4.14 16.30 -11.58
CA LEU A 405 3.56 15.80 -10.33
C LEU A 405 3.45 14.26 -10.32
N THR A 406 2.99 13.68 -11.43
CA THR A 406 2.92 12.21 -11.58
C THR A 406 4.29 11.57 -11.47
N ASP A 407 5.28 12.06 -12.22
CA ASP A 407 6.66 11.58 -12.19
C ASP A 407 7.27 11.70 -10.79
N PHE A 408 6.95 12.76 -10.04
CA PHE A 408 7.39 12.88 -8.65
C PHE A 408 6.79 11.80 -7.76
N THR A 409 5.49 11.55 -7.83
CA THR A 409 4.88 10.45 -7.04
C THR A 409 5.39 9.07 -7.46
N LEU A 410 5.74 8.86 -8.74
CA LEU A 410 6.36 7.62 -9.20
C LEU A 410 7.80 7.47 -8.68
N GLU A 411 8.55 8.57 -8.54
CA GLU A 411 9.86 8.57 -7.86
C GLU A 411 9.69 8.13 -6.39
N LEU A 412 8.72 8.70 -5.67
CA LEU A 412 8.42 8.33 -4.28
C LEU A 412 8.01 6.86 -4.17
N SER A 413 7.16 6.37 -5.07
CA SER A 413 6.78 4.95 -5.14
C SER A 413 8.00 4.04 -5.37
N ALA A 414 8.91 4.43 -6.28
CA ALA A 414 10.11 3.65 -6.57
C ALA A 414 11.02 3.54 -5.34
N ARG A 415 11.19 4.63 -4.57
CA ARG A 415 11.95 4.62 -3.30
C ARG A 415 11.34 3.67 -2.28
N VAL A 416 10.01 3.68 -2.13
CA VAL A 416 9.32 2.73 -1.24
C VAL A 416 9.46 1.29 -1.71
N LYS A 417 9.27 1.03 -3.01
CA LYS A 417 9.43 -0.30 -3.62
C LYS A 417 10.85 -0.85 -3.50
N ALA A 418 11.87 0.01 -3.54
CA ALA A 418 13.25 -0.40 -3.30
C ALA A 418 13.47 -0.96 -1.89
N ILE A 419 12.73 -0.47 -0.89
CA ILE A 419 12.85 -0.92 0.50
C ILE A 419 11.85 -2.03 0.83
N ARG A 420 10.56 -1.84 0.55
CA ARG A 420 9.50 -2.82 0.87
C ARG A 420 9.38 -3.93 -0.15
N GLY A 421 9.80 -3.71 -1.39
CA GLY A 421 9.68 -4.67 -2.47
C GLY A 421 8.62 -4.28 -3.51
N PRO A 422 8.59 -5.01 -4.63
CA PRO A 422 7.79 -4.68 -5.81
C PRO A 422 6.26 -4.88 -5.63
N HIS A 423 5.83 -5.58 -4.58
CA HIS A 423 4.41 -5.85 -4.32
C HIS A 423 3.60 -4.56 -4.03
N ILE A 424 4.26 -3.52 -3.50
CA ILE A 424 3.63 -2.25 -3.12
C ILE A 424 2.81 -1.66 -4.29
N LYS A 425 1.51 -1.50 -4.05
CA LYS A 425 0.59 -0.86 -4.99
C LYS A 425 0.55 0.65 -4.80
N THR A 426 -0.07 1.35 -5.74
CA THR A 426 -0.17 2.81 -5.74
C THR A 426 -1.60 3.26 -5.98
N ALA A 427 -2.04 4.21 -5.17
CA ALA A 427 -3.28 4.95 -5.29
C ALA A 427 -2.97 6.45 -5.22
N ARG A 428 -3.75 7.28 -5.90
CA ARG A 428 -3.66 8.74 -5.77
C ARG A 428 -5.04 9.37 -5.80
N ASN A 429 -5.27 10.31 -4.87
CA ASN A 429 -6.48 11.12 -4.88
C ASN A 429 -6.50 12.04 -6.09
N ILE A 430 -7.64 12.08 -6.79
CA ILE A 430 -7.92 13.01 -7.88
C ILE A 430 -9.20 13.79 -7.53
N PHE A 431 -9.18 15.10 -7.76
CA PHE A 431 -10.39 15.91 -7.67
C PHE A 431 -11.43 15.43 -8.70
N ALA A 432 -12.72 15.63 -8.42
CA ALA A 432 -13.75 15.17 -9.34
C ALA A 432 -13.80 16.02 -10.63
N LEU A 433 -13.48 17.31 -10.55
CA LEU A 433 -13.53 18.21 -11.70
C LEU A 433 -12.65 17.77 -12.88
N PRO A 434 -11.37 17.35 -12.70
CA PRO A 434 -10.55 16.75 -13.77
C PRO A 434 -11.13 15.51 -14.44
N VAL A 435 -12.07 14.82 -13.78
CA VAL A 435 -12.77 13.65 -14.34
C VAL A 435 -14.00 14.09 -15.14
N ILE A 436 -14.82 14.98 -14.58
CA ILE A 436 -16.08 15.40 -15.21
C ILE A 436 -15.91 16.45 -16.31
N GLN A 437 -14.87 17.28 -16.19
CA GLN A 437 -14.51 18.37 -17.10
C GLN A 437 -12.99 18.36 -17.30
N PRO A 438 -12.46 17.56 -18.24
CA PRO A 438 -11.01 17.39 -18.43
C PRO A 438 -10.22 18.68 -18.71
N GLU A 439 -10.87 19.74 -19.20
CA GLU A 439 -10.25 21.07 -19.37
C GLU A 439 -9.76 21.67 -18.05
N SER A 440 -10.35 21.24 -16.92
CA SER A 440 -9.94 21.66 -15.58
C SER A 440 -8.55 21.19 -15.17
N GLU A 441 -7.95 20.25 -15.90
CA GLU A 441 -6.53 19.93 -15.77
C GLU A 441 -5.66 21.21 -15.77
N ALA A 442 -6.05 22.24 -16.51
CA ALA A 442 -5.35 23.53 -16.59
C ALA A 442 -5.12 24.20 -15.22
N TRP A 443 -6.02 24.00 -14.25
CA TRP A 443 -5.94 24.57 -12.91
C TRP A 443 -5.90 23.54 -11.78
N PHE A 444 -5.71 22.26 -12.10
CA PHE A 444 -5.43 21.21 -11.12
C PHE A 444 -4.07 20.54 -11.34
N ALA A 445 -3.54 20.55 -12.58
CA ALA A 445 -2.42 19.72 -12.99
C ALA A 445 -2.64 18.23 -12.65
N GLN A 446 -3.88 17.77 -12.80
CA GLN A 446 -4.29 16.37 -12.62
C GLN A 446 -5.00 15.92 -13.89
N ASN A 447 -4.60 14.76 -14.42
CA ASN A 447 -5.21 14.19 -15.60
C ASN A 447 -5.67 12.77 -15.35
N TYR A 448 -6.95 12.53 -15.51
CA TYR A 448 -7.55 11.23 -15.21
C TYR A 448 -6.96 10.08 -16.05
N ALA A 449 -6.71 10.30 -17.35
CA ALA A 449 -6.12 9.27 -18.21
C ALA A 449 -4.66 8.95 -17.84
N ASP A 450 -3.88 9.95 -17.38
CA ASP A 450 -2.53 9.73 -16.86
C ASP A 450 -2.56 8.93 -15.56
N PHE A 451 -3.51 9.22 -14.66
CA PHE A 451 -3.66 8.51 -13.39
C PHE A 451 -3.99 7.03 -13.62
N LEU A 452 -4.95 6.75 -14.51
CA LEU A 452 -5.32 5.38 -14.90
C LEU A 452 -4.15 4.58 -15.50
N LYS A 453 -3.18 5.24 -16.12
CA LYS A 453 -1.97 4.59 -16.65
C LYS A 453 -0.88 4.40 -15.59
N SER A 454 -0.76 5.35 -14.66
CA SER A 454 0.40 5.47 -13.77
C SER A 454 0.25 4.74 -12.45
N TYR A 455 -0.98 4.64 -11.94
CA TYR A 455 -1.27 4.06 -10.63
C TYR A 455 -2.09 2.79 -10.74
N ASP A 456 -2.02 1.91 -9.74
CA ASP A 456 -2.90 0.74 -9.64
C ASP A 456 -4.35 1.17 -9.43
N TRP A 457 -4.55 2.23 -8.62
CA TRP A 457 -5.84 2.82 -8.30
C TRP A 457 -5.87 4.34 -8.47
N THR A 458 -6.99 4.86 -8.95
CA THR A 458 -7.32 6.28 -8.99
C THR A 458 -8.48 6.53 -8.02
N ALA A 459 -8.20 7.22 -6.92
CA ALA A 459 -9.17 7.54 -5.89
C ALA A 459 -9.87 8.86 -6.24
N ILE A 460 -11.06 8.78 -6.82
CA ILE A 460 -11.84 9.95 -7.24
C ILE A 460 -12.60 10.45 -6.03
N MET A 461 -12.32 11.69 -5.61
CA MET A 461 -13.03 12.34 -4.51
C MET A 461 -14.46 12.73 -4.94
N ALA A 462 -15.37 11.76 -4.91
CA ALA A 462 -16.77 11.87 -5.31
C ALA A 462 -17.61 12.53 -4.20
N MET A 463 -17.24 13.77 -3.86
CA MET A 463 -17.71 14.50 -2.70
C MET A 463 -18.57 15.71 -3.11
N PRO A 464 -19.88 15.52 -3.39
CA PRO A 464 -20.69 16.56 -4.04
C PRO A 464 -20.78 17.86 -3.22
N TYR A 465 -20.82 17.81 -1.89
CA TYR A 465 -20.94 19.04 -1.09
C TYR A 465 -19.60 19.77 -0.97
N LEU A 466 -18.48 19.04 -0.98
CA LEU A 466 -17.15 19.64 -1.10
C LEU A 466 -16.99 20.39 -2.44
N GLU A 467 -17.61 19.89 -3.50
CA GLU A 467 -17.66 20.51 -4.84
C GLU A 467 -18.76 21.60 -4.97
N GLY A 468 -19.44 21.95 -3.87
CA GLY A 468 -20.48 22.99 -3.85
C GLY A 468 -21.80 22.61 -4.54
N VAL A 469 -22.05 21.33 -4.76
CA VAL A 469 -23.28 20.82 -5.38
C VAL A 469 -24.40 20.79 -4.33
N ALA A 470 -25.54 21.40 -4.66
CA ALA A 470 -26.71 21.36 -3.78
C ALA A 470 -27.23 19.93 -3.59
N GLU A 471 -27.77 19.62 -2.41
CA GLU A 471 -28.30 18.29 -2.05
C GLU A 471 -29.23 17.68 -3.10
N LYS A 472 -30.18 18.46 -3.61
CA LYS A 472 -31.15 18.03 -4.64
C LYS A 472 -30.52 17.66 -5.99
N SER A 473 -29.28 18.06 -6.23
CA SER A 473 -28.53 17.83 -7.46
C SER A 473 -27.40 16.82 -7.31
N ALA A 474 -27.14 16.33 -6.09
CA ALA A 474 -26.03 15.41 -5.79
C ALA A 474 -26.14 14.12 -6.61
N ASP A 475 -27.34 13.53 -6.72
CA ASP A 475 -27.55 12.30 -7.49
C ASP A 475 -27.24 12.47 -8.97
N GLN A 476 -27.72 13.57 -9.58
CA GLN A 476 -27.45 13.86 -10.99
C GLN A 476 -25.96 14.08 -11.24
N TRP A 477 -25.27 14.75 -10.31
CA TRP A 477 -23.84 14.97 -10.38
C TRP A 477 -23.04 13.66 -10.27
N LEU A 478 -23.42 12.77 -9.33
CA LEU A 478 -22.81 11.44 -9.20
C LEU A 478 -23.04 10.61 -10.47
N ILE A 479 -24.24 10.63 -11.05
CA ILE A 479 -24.52 9.96 -12.33
C ILE A 479 -23.62 10.50 -13.44
N GLN A 480 -23.45 11.82 -13.56
CA GLN A 480 -22.56 12.44 -14.54
C GLN A 480 -21.11 11.95 -14.37
N LEU A 481 -20.62 11.89 -13.12
CA LEU A 481 -19.32 11.34 -12.80
C LEU A 481 -19.18 9.88 -13.24
N THR A 482 -20.14 9.02 -12.91
CA THR A 482 -20.09 7.60 -13.32
C THR A 482 -20.11 7.42 -14.84
N ASN A 483 -20.81 8.29 -15.58
CA ASN A 483 -20.85 8.23 -17.03
C ASN A 483 -19.48 8.54 -17.66
N GLN A 484 -18.71 9.48 -17.09
CA GLN A 484 -17.36 9.75 -17.56
C GLN A 484 -16.41 8.58 -17.32
N ILE A 485 -16.57 7.88 -16.20
CA ILE A 485 -15.80 6.67 -15.90
C ILE A 485 -16.14 5.56 -16.91
N LYS A 486 -17.41 5.40 -17.29
CA LYS A 486 -17.83 4.38 -18.29
C LYS A 486 -17.26 4.63 -19.68
N ASN A 487 -16.98 5.89 -20.04
CA ASN A 487 -16.50 6.26 -21.37
C ASN A 487 -15.03 5.88 -21.62
N ILE A 488 -14.27 5.53 -20.58
CA ILE A 488 -12.84 5.20 -20.69
C ILE A 488 -12.65 3.70 -20.42
N PRO A 489 -12.11 2.92 -21.38
CA PRO A 489 -11.80 1.51 -21.18
C PRO A 489 -10.90 1.30 -19.94
N GLN A 490 -11.17 0.26 -19.16
CA GLN A 490 -10.46 -0.10 -17.91
C GLN A 490 -10.62 0.89 -16.75
N ALA A 491 -11.21 2.07 -16.93
CA ALA A 491 -11.36 3.06 -15.88
C ALA A 491 -12.16 2.52 -14.68
N LYS A 492 -13.27 1.81 -14.95
CA LYS A 492 -14.08 1.14 -13.91
C LYS A 492 -13.28 0.16 -13.04
N ASP A 493 -12.28 -0.51 -13.60
CA ASP A 493 -11.51 -1.54 -12.90
C ASP A 493 -10.32 -0.97 -12.11
N LYS A 494 -10.01 0.32 -12.30
CA LYS A 494 -8.89 1.02 -11.64
C LYS A 494 -9.31 2.29 -10.90
N SER A 495 -10.60 2.60 -10.87
CA SER A 495 -11.13 3.78 -10.18
C SER A 495 -11.92 3.39 -8.96
N ILE A 496 -11.75 4.17 -7.90
CA ILE A 496 -12.44 4.06 -6.63
C ILE A 496 -13.17 5.39 -6.43
N LEU A 497 -14.47 5.36 -6.22
CA LEU A 497 -15.22 6.59 -5.90
C LEU A 497 -15.29 6.75 -4.39
N GLU A 498 -14.73 7.83 -3.88
CA GLU A 498 -14.69 8.14 -2.46
C GLU A 498 -15.81 9.11 -2.12
N LEU A 499 -16.82 8.60 -1.41
CA LEU A 499 -17.93 9.40 -0.94
C LEU A 499 -17.52 10.16 0.32
N GLN A 500 -18.05 11.37 0.48
CA GLN A 500 -17.94 12.09 1.74
C GLN A 500 -18.94 11.55 2.77
N ALA A 501 -18.48 11.30 3.99
CA ALA A 501 -19.32 11.03 5.16
C ALA A 501 -19.51 12.28 6.05
N GLN A 502 -18.84 13.37 5.68
CA GLN A 502 -18.91 14.65 6.37
C GLN A 502 -19.06 15.80 5.38
N ASN A 503 -19.79 16.83 5.77
CA ASN A 503 -19.92 18.10 5.06
C ASN A 503 -18.99 19.12 5.73
N TRP A 504 -17.83 19.35 5.12
CA TRP A 504 -16.84 20.28 5.65
C TRP A 504 -17.22 21.73 5.40
N GLN A 505 -17.39 22.51 6.48
CA GLN A 505 -17.66 23.94 6.41
C GLN A 505 -16.41 24.78 6.70
N LYS A 506 -16.29 25.94 6.03
CA LYS A 506 -15.15 26.87 6.19
C LYS A 506 -14.95 27.41 7.61
N ASN A 507 -15.97 27.34 8.46
CA ASN A 507 -15.91 27.78 9.86
C ASN A 507 -15.42 26.68 10.82
N GLY A 508 -15.01 25.51 10.31
CA GLY A 508 -14.61 24.35 11.12
C GLY A 508 -15.77 23.57 11.76
N GLN A 509 -17.02 24.04 11.63
CA GLN A 509 -18.21 23.35 12.14
C GLN A 509 -18.73 22.36 11.11
N HIS A 510 -17.95 21.30 10.91
CA HIS A 510 -18.29 20.23 9.98
C HIS A 510 -19.54 19.47 10.44
N GLN A 511 -20.40 19.06 9.51
CA GLN A 511 -21.64 18.34 9.80
C GLN A 511 -21.55 16.92 9.26
N ALA A 512 -21.88 15.90 10.06
CA ALA A 512 -21.95 14.53 9.56
C ALA A 512 -23.05 14.38 8.49
N ILE A 513 -22.77 13.64 7.43
CA ILE A 513 -23.77 13.22 6.45
C ILE A 513 -24.50 12.02 7.04
N SER A 514 -25.83 11.98 6.88
CA SER A 514 -26.62 10.88 7.43
C SER A 514 -26.25 9.54 6.77
N SER A 515 -26.24 8.48 7.57
CA SER A 515 -25.95 7.12 7.09
C SER A 515 -26.92 6.69 5.98
N GLN A 516 -28.18 7.15 6.02
CA GLN A 516 -29.18 6.88 4.97
C GLN A 516 -28.81 7.56 3.65
N GLN A 517 -28.33 8.80 3.69
CA GLN A 517 -27.89 9.51 2.49
C GLN A 517 -26.66 8.82 1.88
N LEU A 518 -25.72 8.40 2.72
CA LEU A 518 -24.53 7.70 2.28
C LEU A 518 -24.87 6.33 1.67
N ALA A 519 -25.74 5.55 2.30
CA ALA A 519 -26.24 4.27 1.77
C ALA A 519 -26.97 4.46 0.43
N HIS A 520 -27.78 5.51 0.31
CA HIS A 520 -28.45 5.88 -0.96
C HIS A 520 -27.43 6.14 -2.08
N TRP A 521 -26.38 6.93 -1.81
CA TRP A 521 -25.32 7.16 -2.79
C TRP A 521 -24.57 5.88 -3.15
N MET A 522 -24.27 5.00 -2.20
CA MET A 522 -23.65 3.70 -2.47
C MET A 522 -24.52 2.86 -3.42
N SER A 523 -25.82 2.77 -3.15
CA SER A 523 -26.78 2.08 -4.02
C SER A 523 -26.83 2.70 -5.42
N LEU A 524 -26.87 4.03 -5.50
CA LEU A 524 -26.85 4.78 -6.76
C LEU A 524 -25.60 4.45 -7.60
N LEU A 525 -24.42 4.40 -6.96
CA LEU A 525 -23.17 4.05 -7.62
C LEU A 525 -23.18 2.61 -8.15
N GLN A 526 -23.64 1.65 -7.35
CA GLN A 526 -23.75 0.25 -7.75
C GLN A 526 -24.68 0.06 -8.95
N LEU A 527 -25.89 0.65 -8.92
CA LEU A 527 -26.85 0.61 -10.02
C LEU A 527 -26.33 1.28 -11.29
N ASN A 528 -25.41 2.23 -11.14
CA ASN A 528 -24.70 2.85 -12.25
C ASN A 528 -23.39 2.13 -12.60
N GLY A 529 -23.19 0.90 -12.14
CA GLY A 529 -22.10 0.04 -12.57
C GLY A 529 -20.74 0.39 -12.00
N VAL A 530 -20.66 1.18 -10.93
CA VAL A 530 -19.41 1.37 -10.17
C VAL A 530 -19.17 0.14 -9.30
N LYS A 531 -17.94 -0.40 -9.36
CA LYS A 531 -17.56 -1.60 -8.57
C LYS A 531 -16.75 -1.27 -7.34
N ASN A 532 -15.99 -0.17 -7.34
CA ASN A 532 -15.08 0.15 -6.25
C ASN A 532 -15.45 1.51 -5.68
N TYR A 533 -15.66 1.56 -4.38
CA TYR A 533 -15.97 2.80 -3.68
C TYR A 533 -15.55 2.72 -2.22
N GLY A 534 -15.40 3.88 -1.62
CA GLY A 534 -15.08 4.05 -0.21
C GLY A 534 -15.73 5.30 0.33
N TYR A 535 -15.41 5.63 1.57
CA TYR A 535 -15.83 6.90 2.16
C TYR A 535 -14.78 7.50 3.09
N TYR A 536 -14.88 8.80 3.30
CA TYR A 536 -14.06 9.57 4.25
C TYR A 536 -14.89 10.68 4.92
N PRO A 537 -14.73 10.94 6.24
CA PRO A 537 -13.97 10.16 7.22
C PRO A 537 -14.79 9.03 7.84
N ASP A 538 -14.11 8.10 8.51
CA ASP A 538 -14.74 7.16 9.44
C ASP A 538 -14.55 7.62 10.89
N ASN A 539 -15.66 7.80 11.61
CA ASN A 539 -15.68 8.11 13.03
C ASN A 539 -16.17 6.87 13.81
N PHE A 540 -15.29 5.87 13.87
CA PHE A 540 -15.55 4.60 14.56
C PHE A 540 -15.93 4.77 16.03
N LEU A 541 -15.42 5.81 16.70
CA LEU A 541 -15.70 6.11 18.10
C LEU A 541 -17.18 6.41 18.37
N HIS A 542 -17.90 6.94 17.37
CA HIS A 542 -19.30 7.31 17.47
C HIS A 542 -20.21 6.47 16.57
N ASN A 543 -19.68 5.39 15.99
CA ASN A 543 -20.36 4.58 14.99
C ASN A 543 -20.93 5.42 13.82
N GLN A 544 -20.10 6.32 13.26
CA GLN A 544 -20.50 7.21 12.17
C GLN A 544 -19.58 7.03 10.96
N PRO A 545 -20.11 6.61 9.80
CA PRO A 545 -21.51 6.24 9.52
C PRO A 545 -21.98 5.00 10.30
N GLU A 546 -23.29 4.87 10.53
CA GLU A 546 -23.86 3.73 11.26
C GLU A 546 -23.72 2.44 10.43
N ILE A 547 -22.99 1.45 10.97
CA ILE A 547 -22.67 0.20 10.26
C ILE A 547 -23.93 -0.49 9.74
N ASP A 548 -24.96 -0.63 10.57
CA ASP A 548 -26.18 -1.38 10.22
C ASP A 548 -26.91 -0.78 9.02
N LEU A 549 -26.78 0.53 8.79
CA LEU A 549 -27.42 1.23 7.69
C LEU A 549 -26.60 1.19 6.39
N ILE A 550 -25.27 1.26 6.48
CA ILE A 550 -24.42 1.28 5.28
C ILE A 550 -23.96 -0.10 4.84
N ARG A 551 -23.86 -1.07 5.75
CA ARG A 551 -23.31 -2.41 5.48
C ARG A 551 -24.04 -3.15 4.35
N PRO A 552 -25.38 -3.10 4.21
CA PRO A 552 -26.08 -3.72 3.08
C PRO A 552 -25.64 -3.21 1.72
N GLU A 553 -25.25 -1.93 1.64
CA GLU A 553 -24.81 -1.26 0.42
C GLU A 553 -23.29 -1.15 0.30
N PHE A 554 -22.53 -1.67 1.27
CA PHE A 554 -21.08 -1.54 1.32
C PHE A 554 -20.39 -2.90 1.31
N SER A 555 -20.75 -3.81 2.20
CA SER A 555 -20.10 -5.11 2.32
C SER A 555 -20.36 -5.98 1.08
N THR A 556 -19.31 -6.65 0.59
CA THR A 556 -19.43 -7.62 -0.50
C THR A 556 -19.95 -8.99 -0.06
N ALA A 557 -20.17 -9.21 1.23
CA ALA A 557 -20.61 -10.49 1.79
C ALA A 557 -21.82 -10.36 2.74
N TRP A 558 -22.54 -9.23 2.67
CA TRP A 558 -23.79 -9.07 3.39
C TRP A 558 -24.88 -10.02 2.87
N TYR A 559 -25.64 -10.61 3.81
CA TYR A 559 -26.79 -11.47 3.49
C TYR A 559 -27.94 -11.21 4.47
N PRO A 560 -29.19 -11.01 4.00
CA PRO A 560 -30.32 -10.60 4.84
C PRO A 560 -30.68 -11.55 6.00
N LYS A 561 -30.17 -12.78 6.03
CA LYS A 561 -30.48 -13.78 7.08
C LYS A 561 -29.40 -13.93 8.16
N ASN A 562 -28.31 -13.18 8.08
CA ASN A 562 -27.19 -13.25 9.03
C ASN A 562 -27.20 -12.13 10.08
N ASP A 563 -28.26 -11.32 10.11
CA ASP A 563 -28.50 -10.21 11.05
C ASP A 563 -29.58 -10.55 12.08
#